data_AF-A0A534VCY9-F1
#
_entry.id   AF-A0A534VCY9-F1
#
_cell.length_a   1.000
_cell.length_b   1.000
_cell.length_c   1.000
_cell.angle_alpha   90.00
_cell.angle_beta   90.00
_cell.angle_gamma   90.00
#
_symmetry.space_group_name_H-M   'P 1'
#
loop_
_entity.id
_entity.type
_entity.pdbx_description
1 polymer ?
#
loop_
_entity_poly.entity_id
_entity_poly.type
_entity_poly.pdbx_seq_one_letter_code
_entity_poly.pdbx_strand_id
1 'polypeptide(L)'
;MPIEPYLVVATFGTVFLTEMVGDKALFTISAMAARLRPWPVFCGIALAFMAKMLAAVLLGNAISELPAGLIAAASGITFMVTAIVIWFKKPEDAPVERRASKVWWRAVLIAFSAIFFSEWADAGQLTTAILTARYQAPLIIWIGATLAMVAKGILALTVGVGLRRYVPHNVLRYGAASICLAMSILSAFRIEI
;
A
#
# COMPACT_ATOMS: atom_id res chain seq x y z
N MET A 1 -30.68 1.33 -10.81
CA MET A 1 -30.38 -0.12 -10.89
C MET A 1 -30.31 -0.64 -9.46
N PRO A 2 -30.92 -1.79 -9.13
CA PRO A 2 -30.91 -2.30 -7.77
C PRO A 2 -29.48 -2.53 -7.31
N ILE A 3 -29.19 -2.10 -6.07
CA ILE A 3 -27.89 -2.26 -5.42
C ILE A 3 -27.77 -3.75 -5.09
N GLU A 4 -27.05 -4.49 -5.91
CA GLU A 4 -26.90 -5.94 -5.73
C GLU A 4 -25.80 -6.24 -4.69
N PRO A 5 -26.13 -6.65 -3.45
CA PRO A 5 -25.14 -6.82 -2.38
C PRO A 5 -24.12 -7.92 -2.67
N TYR A 6 -24.42 -8.86 -3.57
CA TYR A 6 -23.46 -9.89 -3.99
C TYR A 6 -22.23 -9.29 -4.70
N LEU A 7 -22.34 -8.10 -5.29
CA LEU A 7 -21.23 -7.42 -5.95
C LEU A 7 -20.13 -7.02 -4.96
N VAL A 8 -20.48 -6.74 -3.69
CA VAL A 8 -19.47 -6.47 -2.64
C VAL A 8 -18.61 -7.71 -2.42
N VAL A 9 -19.25 -8.88 -2.28
CA VAL A 9 -18.56 -10.16 -2.03
C VAL A 9 -17.74 -10.58 -3.25
N ALA A 10 -18.29 -10.42 -4.45
CA ALA A 10 -17.58 -10.72 -5.70
C ALA A 10 -16.37 -9.80 -5.90
N THR A 11 -16.53 -8.49 -5.65
CA THR A 11 -15.42 -7.52 -5.72
C THR A 11 -14.37 -7.84 -4.68
N PHE A 12 -14.78 -8.10 -3.43
CA PHE A 12 -13.90 -8.50 -2.35
C PHE A 12 -13.06 -9.71 -2.76
N GLY A 13 -13.71 -10.80 -3.19
CA GLY A 13 -13.03 -12.04 -3.57
C GLY A 13 -12.07 -11.84 -4.73
N THR A 14 -12.49 -11.10 -5.75
CA THR A 14 -11.67 -10.83 -6.95
C THR A 14 -10.46 -9.98 -6.60
N VAL A 15 -10.64 -8.84 -5.94
CA VAL A 15 -9.53 -7.93 -5.56
C VAL A 15 -8.59 -8.62 -4.58
N PHE A 16 -9.12 -9.34 -3.60
CA PHE A 16 -8.32 -10.06 -2.62
C PHE A 16 -7.45 -11.13 -3.27
N LEU A 17 -8.04 -11.99 -4.10
CA LEU A 17 -7.30 -13.07 -4.77
C LEU A 17 -6.26 -12.54 -5.76
N THR A 18 -6.61 -11.52 -6.54
CA THR A 18 -5.66 -10.86 -7.45
C THR A 18 -4.44 -10.36 -6.68
N GLU A 19 -4.66 -9.71 -5.53
CA GLU A 19 -3.55 -9.13 -4.78
C GLU A 19 -2.78 -10.09 -3.91
N MET A 20 -3.32 -11.27 -3.60
CA MET A 20 -2.51 -12.28 -2.91
C MET A 20 -1.38 -12.82 -3.80
N VAL A 21 -1.51 -12.74 -5.12
CA VAL A 21 -0.52 -13.26 -6.07
C VAL A 21 0.59 -12.22 -6.30
N GLY A 22 1.65 -12.30 -5.51
CA GLY A 22 2.89 -11.50 -5.72
C GLY A 22 3.03 -10.23 -4.88
N ASP A 23 2.38 -10.19 -3.71
CA ASP A 23 2.14 -8.95 -3.00
C ASP A 23 3.35 -8.33 -2.27
N LYS A 24 3.77 -7.16 -2.73
CA LYS A 24 4.81 -6.33 -2.10
C LYS A 24 4.29 -5.70 -0.82
N ALA A 25 3.00 -5.38 -0.75
CA ALA A 25 2.39 -4.73 0.40
C ALA A 25 2.43 -5.62 1.65
N LEU A 26 2.29 -6.95 1.51
CA LEU A 26 2.39 -7.88 2.63
C LEU A 26 3.74 -7.75 3.36
N PHE A 27 4.84 -7.64 2.61
CA PHE A 27 6.18 -7.48 3.18
C PHE A 27 6.34 -6.11 3.84
N THR A 28 5.93 -5.03 3.16
CA THR A 28 6.04 -3.66 3.67
C THR A 28 5.26 -3.51 4.98
N ILE A 29 4.02 -3.98 5.03
CA ILE A 29 3.16 -3.93 6.22
C ILE A 29 3.76 -4.79 7.34
N SER A 30 4.21 -6.01 7.03
CA SER A 30 4.80 -6.91 8.03
C SER A 30 6.08 -6.30 8.64
N ALA A 31 6.95 -5.73 7.82
CA ALA A 31 8.17 -5.07 8.28
C ALA A 31 7.88 -3.85 9.17
N MET A 32 6.84 -3.09 8.83
CA MET A 32 6.38 -1.97 9.65
C MET A 32 5.78 -2.42 10.97
N ALA A 33 4.92 -3.45 10.95
CA ALA A 33 4.30 -4.02 12.15
C ALA A 33 5.32 -4.66 13.10
N ALA A 34 6.45 -5.14 12.58
CA ALA A 34 7.55 -5.66 13.41
C ALA A 34 8.27 -4.55 14.21
N ARG A 35 8.14 -3.28 13.82
CA ARG A 35 8.91 -2.15 14.38
C ARG A 35 8.09 -1.09 15.09
N LEU A 36 6.85 -0.91 14.65
CA LEU A 36 5.93 0.09 15.13
C LEU A 36 4.79 -0.57 15.89
N ARG A 37 4.03 0.23 16.65
CA ARG A 37 2.82 -0.28 17.31
C ARG A 37 1.80 -0.71 16.24
N PRO A 38 1.27 -1.95 16.31
CA PRO A 38 0.42 -2.49 15.25
C PRO A 38 -0.88 -1.71 15.05
N TRP A 39 -1.49 -1.22 16.13
CA TRP A 39 -2.76 -0.50 16.05
C TRP A 39 -2.67 0.83 15.26
N PRO A 40 -1.72 1.75 15.54
CA PRO A 40 -1.49 2.91 14.68
C PRO A 40 -1.12 2.56 13.22
N VAL A 41 -0.35 1.49 13.01
CA VAL A 41 0.02 1.03 11.67
C VAL A 41 -1.22 0.59 10.89
N PHE A 42 -2.10 -0.19 11.53
CA PHE A 42 -3.38 -0.58 10.96
C PHE A 42 -4.21 0.62 10.51
N CYS A 43 -4.36 1.64 11.36
CA CYS A 43 -5.12 2.85 11.01
C CYS A 43 -4.53 3.56 9.77
N GLY A 44 -3.20 3.69 9.70
CA GLY A 44 -2.54 4.33 8.56
C GLY A 44 -2.71 3.53 7.27
N ILE A 45 -2.56 2.21 7.33
CA ILE A 45 -2.75 1.31 6.17
C ILE A 45 -4.19 1.32 5.70
N ALA A 46 -5.16 1.24 6.62
CA ALA A 46 -6.58 1.25 6.28
C ALA A 46 -6.98 2.54 5.58
N LEU A 47 -6.53 3.70 6.09
CA LEU A 47 -6.76 5.00 5.47
C LEU A 47 -6.09 5.09 4.08
N ALA A 48 -4.88 4.57 3.92
CA ALA A 48 -4.18 4.56 2.64
C ALA A 48 -4.94 3.71 1.61
N PHE A 49 -5.37 2.50 1.98
CA PHE A 49 -6.13 1.64 1.08
C PHE A 49 -7.50 2.21 0.73
N MET A 50 -8.22 2.79 1.70
CA MET A 50 -9.48 3.50 1.43
C MET A 50 -9.28 4.60 0.38
N ALA A 51 -8.27 5.45 0.55
CA ALA A 51 -7.97 6.55 -0.38
C ALA A 51 -7.54 6.02 -1.76
N LYS A 52 -6.70 4.99 -1.81
CA LYS A 52 -6.24 4.36 -3.05
C LYS A 52 -7.37 3.70 -3.83
N MET A 53 -8.24 2.95 -3.16
CA MET A 53 -9.40 2.32 -3.80
C MET A 53 -10.40 3.37 -4.25
N LEU A 54 -10.56 4.47 -3.49
CA LEU A 54 -11.41 5.58 -3.90
C LEU A 54 -10.87 6.22 -5.18
N ALA A 55 -9.56 6.46 -5.25
CA ALA A 55 -8.91 6.96 -6.46
C ALA A 55 -9.14 6.01 -7.64
N ALA A 56 -8.99 4.69 -7.46
CA ALA A 56 -9.23 3.71 -8.53
C ALA A 56 -10.68 3.69 -9.04
N VAL A 57 -11.65 3.91 -8.15
CA VAL A 57 -13.07 3.97 -8.50
C VAL A 57 -13.41 5.28 -9.20
N LEU A 58 -13.00 6.43 -8.64
CA LEU A 58 -13.26 7.76 -9.21
C LEU A 58 -12.58 7.95 -10.55
N LEU A 59 -11.34 7.48 -10.65
CA LEU A 59 -10.56 7.55 -11.85
C LEU A 59 -10.81 6.34 -12.75
N GLY A 60 -11.61 5.32 -12.41
CA GLY A 60 -11.80 4.13 -13.24
C GLY A 60 -12.33 4.42 -14.65
N ASN A 61 -13.18 5.45 -14.78
CA ASN A 61 -13.64 5.94 -16.07
C ASN A 61 -12.57 6.78 -16.82
N ALA A 62 -11.62 7.42 -16.11
CA ALA A 62 -10.56 8.25 -16.70
C ALA A 62 -9.22 7.50 -16.92
N ILE A 63 -8.93 6.48 -16.10
CA ILE A 63 -7.74 5.61 -16.15
C ILE A 63 -7.80 4.69 -17.35
N SER A 64 -9.00 4.32 -17.79
CA SER A 64 -9.19 3.59 -19.05
C SER A 64 -8.62 4.36 -20.27
N GLU A 65 -8.39 5.67 -20.14
CA GLU A 65 -7.83 6.55 -21.19
C GLU A 65 -6.42 7.07 -20.86
N LEU A 66 -5.86 6.80 -19.68
CA LEU A 66 -4.57 7.36 -19.26
C LEU A 66 -3.39 6.49 -19.76
N PRO A 67 -2.37 7.10 -20.39
CA PRO A 67 -1.19 6.37 -20.85
C PRO A 67 -0.36 5.88 -19.65
N ALA A 68 0.03 4.60 -19.70
CA ALA A 68 0.77 3.91 -18.63
C ALA A 68 2.03 4.65 -18.14
N GLY A 69 2.67 5.44 -19.02
CA GLY A 69 3.85 6.25 -18.69
C GLY A 69 3.59 7.34 -17.63
N LEU A 70 2.40 7.94 -17.60
CA LEU A 70 2.09 9.00 -16.62
C LEU A 70 1.92 8.42 -15.21
N ILE A 71 1.29 7.25 -15.14
CA ILE A 71 1.08 6.51 -13.90
C ILE A 71 2.42 6.01 -13.33
N ALA A 72 3.30 5.50 -14.21
CA ALA A 72 4.66 5.08 -13.85
C ALA A 72 5.52 6.28 -13.38
N ALA A 73 5.45 7.42 -14.07
CA ALA A 73 6.18 8.64 -13.71
C ALA A 73 5.76 9.20 -12.35
N ALA A 74 4.45 9.28 -12.09
CA ALA A 74 3.92 9.75 -10.80
C ALA A 74 4.36 8.84 -9.64
N SER A 75 4.33 7.52 -9.85
CA SER A 75 4.81 6.53 -8.87
C SER A 75 6.32 6.65 -8.65
N GLY A 76 7.11 6.77 -9.71
CA GLY A 76 8.57 6.91 -9.66
C GLY A 76 9.04 8.16 -8.89
N ILE A 77 8.41 9.31 -9.14
CA ILE A 77 8.70 10.56 -8.40
C ILE A 77 8.48 10.35 -6.90
N THR A 78 7.40 9.69 -6.56
CA THR A 78 7.00 9.48 -5.18
C THR A 78 7.96 8.54 -4.44
N PHE A 79 8.40 7.46 -5.11
CA PHE A 79 9.45 6.57 -4.60
C PHE A 79 10.78 7.28 -4.44
N MET A 80 11.16 8.12 -5.41
CA MET A 80 12.40 8.89 -5.36
C MET A 80 12.42 9.86 -4.18
N VAL A 81 11.32 10.58 -3.95
CA VAL A 81 11.16 11.45 -2.76
C VAL A 81 11.29 10.63 -1.48
N THR A 82 10.65 9.47 -1.40
CA THR A 82 10.73 8.60 -0.21
C THR A 82 12.15 8.07 0.03
N ALA A 83 12.87 7.68 -1.03
CA ALA A 83 14.26 7.23 -0.95
C ALA A 83 15.19 8.34 -0.48
N ILE A 84 15.05 9.56 -1.03
CA ILE A 84 15.79 10.75 -0.62
C ILE A 84 15.52 11.05 0.86
N VAL A 85 14.25 11.03 1.29
CA VAL A 85 13.88 11.27 2.69
C VAL A 85 14.49 10.24 3.64
N ILE A 86 14.58 8.96 3.24
CA ILE A 86 15.24 7.92 4.02
C ILE A 86 16.75 8.13 4.05
N TRP A 87 17.36 8.49 2.92
CA TRP A 87 18.81 8.64 2.76
C TRP A 87 19.37 9.84 3.53
N PHE A 88 18.66 10.97 3.49
CA PHE A 88 19.09 12.21 4.15
C PHE A 88 18.63 12.32 5.60
N LYS A 89 17.80 11.40 6.08
CA LYS A 89 17.53 11.29 7.51
C LYS A 89 18.80 10.80 8.22
N LYS A 90 19.46 11.70 8.96
CA LYS A 90 20.55 11.34 9.88
C LYS A 90 20.12 10.12 10.72
N PRO A 91 21.00 9.13 10.93
CA PRO A 91 20.74 8.06 11.87
C PRO A 91 20.55 8.71 13.24
N GLU A 92 19.30 8.81 13.69
CA GLU A 92 19.05 9.12 15.09
C GLU A 92 19.49 7.92 15.92
N ASP A 93 20.32 8.18 16.93
CA ASP A 93 20.78 7.21 17.93
C ASP A 93 19.63 6.65 18.80
N ALA A 94 18.39 7.08 18.55
CA ALA A 94 17.20 6.50 19.14
C ALA A 94 16.58 5.47 18.17
N PRO A 95 16.35 4.22 18.59
CA PRO A 95 15.56 3.29 17.78
C PRO A 95 14.23 3.95 17.44
N VAL A 96 13.75 3.81 16.20
CA VAL A 96 12.46 4.35 15.72
C VAL A 96 11.33 4.04 16.71
N GLU A 97 11.47 2.91 17.41
CA GLU A 97 10.69 2.45 18.56
C GLU A 97 10.51 3.50 19.68
N ARG A 98 11.52 4.27 20.10
CA ARG A 98 11.43 5.25 21.21
C ARG A 98 10.78 6.58 20.84
N ARG A 99 10.83 6.98 19.56
CA ARG A 99 10.30 8.29 19.10
C ARG A 99 8.90 8.19 18.51
N ALA A 100 8.58 7.07 17.85
CA ALA A 100 7.22 6.76 17.39
C ALA A 100 6.32 6.28 18.54
N SER A 101 6.87 5.67 19.60
CA SER A 101 6.10 5.25 20.79
C SER A 101 5.54 6.40 21.62
N LYS A 102 6.16 7.59 21.55
CA LYS A 102 5.70 8.76 22.33
C LYS A 102 4.44 9.41 21.75
N VAL A 103 4.18 9.23 20.45
CA VAL A 103 3.07 9.91 19.75
C VAL A 103 2.48 9.01 18.65
N TRP A 104 1.31 8.43 18.92
CA TRP A 104 0.65 7.42 18.08
C TRP A 104 0.36 7.88 16.64
N TRP A 105 -0.01 9.15 16.42
CA TRP A 105 -0.34 9.67 15.07
C TRP A 105 0.86 9.67 14.11
N ARG A 106 2.10 9.72 14.63
CA ARG A 106 3.30 9.65 13.78
C ARG A 106 3.43 8.28 13.12
N ALA A 107 3.11 7.22 13.86
CA ALA A 107 3.10 5.87 13.30
C ALA A 107 1.97 5.69 12.26
N VAL A 108 0.81 6.33 12.48
CA VAL A 108 -0.28 6.39 11.49
C VAL A 108 0.22 7.06 10.21
N LEU A 109 0.82 8.25 10.30
CA LEU A 109 1.32 8.96 9.11
C LEU A 109 2.43 8.21 8.39
N ILE A 110 3.37 7.58 9.12
CA ILE A 110 4.43 6.78 8.49
C ILE A 110 3.81 5.61 7.71
N ALA A 111 2.83 4.91 8.30
CA ALA A 111 2.13 3.80 7.65
C ALA A 111 1.28 4.23 6.46
N PHE A 112 0.54 5.32 6.63
CA PHE A 112 -0.23 5.92 5.57
C PHE A 112 0.67 6.31 4.41
N SER A 113 1.68 7.15 4.65
CA SER A 113 2.59 7.62 3.61
C SER A 113 3.31 6.46 2.93
N ALA A 114 3.81 5.47 3.68
CA ALA A 114 4.50 4.34 3.09
C ALA A 114 3.61 3.56 2.10
N ILE A 115 2.40 3.17 2.50
CA ILE A 115 1.50 2.41 1.62
C ILE A 115 0.89 3.26 0.52
N PHE A 116 0.45 4.47 0.87
CA PHE A 116 -0.21 5.36 -0.08
C PHE A 116 0.72 5.66 -1.25
N PHE A 117 2.00 5.90 -0.99
CA PHE A 117 2.96 6.31 -2.01
C PHE A 117 3.71 5.15 -2.68
N SER A 118 3.85 4.00 -2.02
CA SER A 118 4.58 2.85 -2.55
C SER A 118 3.74 1.93 -3.44
N GLU A 119 2.41 1.94 -3.35
CA GLU A 119 1.59 0.89 -3.95
C GLU A 119 0.68 1.42 -5.08
N TRP A 120 1.08 2.46 -5.81
CA TRP A 120 0.30 2.96 -6.95
C TRP A 120 0.40 2.03 -8.17
N ALA A 121 -0.71 1.91 -8.89
CA ALA A 121 -0.90 1.05 -10.07
C ALA A 121 -0.72 -0.44 -9.80
N ASP A 122 -1.13 -0.90 -8.62
CA ASP A 122 -1.18 -2.32 -8.27
C ASP A 122 -2.34 -3.05 -8.99
N ALA A 123 -2.27 -4.38 -9.01
CA ALA A 123 -3.26 -5.17 -9.73
C ALA A 123 -4.66 -5.06 -9.09
N GLY A 124 -4.73 -4.74 -7.79
CA GLY A 124 -5.95 -4.45 -7.05
C GLY A 124 -6.62 -3.17 -7.51
N GLN A 125 -5.86 -2.09 -7.73
CA GLN A 125 -6.37 -0.83 -8.29
C GLN A 125 -6.88 -1.01 -9.72
N LEU A 126 -6.14 -1.71 -10.58
CA LEU A 126 -6.59 -2.01 -11.94
C LEU A 126 -7.87 -2.86 -11.94
N THR A 127 -7.92 -3.90 -11.11
CA THR A 127 -9.11 -4.74 -10.95
C THR A 127 -10.31 -3.91 -10.48
N THR A 128 -10.09 -3.04 -9.50
CA THR A 128 -11.13 -2.14 -8.96
C THR A 128 -11.65 -1.18 -10.02
N ALA A 129 -10.76 -0.59 -10.83
CA ALA A 129 -11.11 0.29 -11.94
C ALA A 129 -11.93 -0.45 -13.01
N ILE A 130 -11.50 -1.64 -13.42
CA ILE A 130 -12.20 -2.48 -14.42
C ILE A 130 -13.59 -2.88 -13.93
N LEU A 131 -13.70 -3.34 -12.68
CA LEU A 131 -14.99 -3.68 -12.09
C LEU A 131 -15.91 -2.45 -12.04
N THR A 132 -15.35 -1.27 -11.73
CA THR A 132 -16.12 -0.02 -11.67
C THR A 132 -16.66 0.35 -13.04
N ALA A 133 -15.82 0.29 -14.07
CA ALA A 133 -16.23 0.54 -15.45
C ALA A 133 -17.27 -0.49 -15.94
N ARG A 134 -17.15 -1.76 -15.53
CA ARG A 134 -18.06 -2.83 -15.95
C ARG A 134 -19.44 -2.74 -15.31
N TYR A 135 -19.50 -2.55 -13.99
CA TYR A 135 -20.76 -2.62 -13.24
C TYR A 135 -21.37 -1.24 -12.95
N GLN A 136 -20.66 -0.15 -13.25
CA GLN A 136 -21.13 1.23 -13.06
C GLN A 136 -21.67 1.50 -11.63
N ALA A 137 -21.10 0.80 -10.64
CA ALA A 137 -21.52 0.82 -9.23
C ALA A 137 -20.34 1.21 -8.32
N PRO A 138 -19.86 2.46 -8.40
CA PRO A 138 -18.60 2.90 -7.80
C PRO A 138 -18.54 2.68 -6.28
N LEU A 139 -19.61 3.02 -5.56
CA LEU A 139 -19.64 2.93 -4.10
C LEU A 139 -19.60 1.47 -3.61
N ILE A 140 -20.30 0.56 -4.27
CA ILE A 140 -20.33 -0.87 -3.92
C ILE A 140 -18.94 -1.49 -4.12
N ILE A 141 -18.31 -1.16 -5.25
CA ILE A 141 -16.99 -1.68 -5.62
C ILE A 141 -15.92 -1.11 -4.72
N TRP A 142 -16.00 0.19 -4.40
CA TRP A 142 -15.11 0.82 -3.43
C TRP A 142 -15.14 0.11 -2.08
N ILE A 143 -16.32 -0.21 -1.55
CA ILE A 143 -16.49 -0.93 -0.28
C ILE A 143 -15.87 -2.32 -0.38
N GLY A 144 -16.21 -3.11 -1.40
CA GLY A 144 -15.69 -4.47 -1.58
C GLY A 144 -14.15 -4.51 -1.71
N ALA A 145 -13.59 -3.62 -2.52
CA ALA A 145 -12.15 -3.52 -2.74
C ALA A 145 -11.40 -3.03 -1.50
N THR A 146 -11.96 -2.05 -0.79
CA THR A 146 -11.40 -1.57 0.48
C THR A 146 -11.38 -2.67 1.53
N LEU A 147 -12.48 -3.42 1.69
CA LEU A 147 -12.55 -4.53 2.63
C LEU A 147 -11.51 -5.61 2.31
N ALA A 148 -11.30 -5.91 1.03
CA ALA A 148 -10.26 -6.85 0.60
C ALA A 148 -8.86 -6.40 1.03
N MET A 149 -8.53 -5.14 0.75
CA MET A 149 -7.23 -4.57 1.11
C MET A 149 -7.02 -4.45 2.63
N VAL A 150 -8.06 -4.12 3.39
CA VAL A 150 -8.00 -4.10 4.86
C VAL A 150 -7.79 -5.51 5.41
N ALA A 151 -8.51 -6.51 4.91
CA ALA A 151 -8.33 -7.90 5.31
C ALA A 151 -6.89 -8.39 5.05
N LYS A 152 -6.36 -8.08 3.87
CA LYS A 152 -4.95 -8.31 3.50
C LYS A 152 -3.98 -7.61 4.45
N GLY A 153 -4.25 -6.34 4.78
CA GLY A 153 -3.47 -5.57 5.74
C GLY A 153 -3.45 -6.19 7.13
N ILE A 154 -4.57 -6.73 7.60
CA ILE A 154 -4.66 -7.45 8.89
C ILE A 154 -3.77 -8.71 8.84
N LEU A 155 -3.84 -9.50 7.77
CA LEU A 155 -2.99 -10.69 7.61
C LEU A 155 -1.51 -10.32 7.70
N ALA A 156 -1.06 -9.32 6.95
CA ALA A 156 0.31 -8.85 7.02
C ALA A 156 0.69 -8.32 8.42
N LEU A 157 -0.21 -7.62 9.09
CA LEU A 157 0.03 -7.11 10.44
C LEU A 157 0.25 -8.27 11.43
N THR A 158 -0.55 -9.34 11.35
CA THR A 158 -0.41 -10.52 12.22
C THR A 158 0.92 -11.22 11.99
N VAL A 159 1.33 -11.39 10.72
CA VAL A 159 2.64 -11.96 10.36
C VAL A 159 3.78 -11.11 10.89
N GLY A 160 3.73 -9.79 10.68
CA GLY A 160 4.77 -8.86 11.14
C GLY A 160 4.92 -8.78 12.66
N VAL A 161 3.81 -8.83 13.40
CA VAL A 161 3.85 -8.91 14.88
C VAL A 161 4.50 -10.20 15.36
N GLY A 162 4.25 -11.33 14.68
CA GLY A 162 4.93 -12.59 14.95
C GLY A 162 6.43 -12.52 14.66
N LEU A 163 6.81 -11.89 13.56
CA LEU A 163 8.19 -11.74 13.11
C LEU A 163 9.04 -10.83 14.03
N ARG A 164 8.40 -9.93 14.79
CA ARG A 164 9.05 -9.05 15.78
C ARG A 164 9.93 -9.80 16.77
N ARG A 165 9.62 -11.07 17.07
CA ARG A 165 10.39 -11.90 18.00
C ARG A 165 11.69 -12.46 17.42
N TYR A 166 11.87 -12.43 16.10
CA TYR A 166 12.94 -13.14 15.40
C TYR A 166 13.89 -12.24 14.61
N VAL A 167 13.53 -10.98 14.29
CA VAL A 167 14.33 -10.16 13.36
C VAL A 167 14.94 -8.92 14.02
N PRO A 168 16.28 -8.81 14.07
CA PRO A 168 16.97 -7.65 14.66
C PRO A 168 16.78 -6.36 13.86
N HIS A 169 16.72 -5.23 14.58
CA HIS A 169 16.30 -3.92 14.05
C HIS A 169 17.15 -3.39 12.89
N ASN A 170 18.41 -3.78 12.76
CA ASN A 170 19.31 -3.28 11.71
C ASN A 170 18.99 -3.90 10.34
N VAL A 171 18.57 -5.16 10.30
CA VAL A 171 18.31 -5.93 9.06
C VAL A 171 17.11 -5.38 8.30
N LEU A 172 16.01 -5.05 8.98
CA LEU A 172 14.84 -4.45 8.32
C LEU A 172 15.13 -3.04 7.76
N ARG A 173 16.18 -2.33 8.19
CA ARG A 173 16.39 -0.90 7.83
C ARG A 173 17.10 -0.87 6.49
N TYR A 174 18.18 -1.64 6.41
CA TYR A 174 18.86 -1.89 5.16
C TYR A 174 17.93 -2.62 4.20
N GLY A 175 17.20 -3.65 4.63
CA GLY A 175 16.23 -4.36 3.78
C GLY A 175 15.17 -3.46 3.15
N ALA A 176 14.50 -2.61 3.92
CA ALA A 176 13.49 -1.69 3.38
C ALA A 176 14.09 -0.63 2.44
N ALA A 177 15.27 -0.09 2.78
CA ALA A 177 15.97 0.86 1.92
C ALA A 177 16.41 0.22 0.60
N SER A 178 16.96 -0.99 0.64
CA SER A 178 17.36 -1.78 -0.52
C SER A 178 16.19 -2.11 -1.44
N ILE A 179 15.05 -2.52 -0.87
CA ILE A 179 13.84 -2.85 -1.63
C ILE A 179 13.26 -1.58 -2.29
N CYS A 180 13.19 -0.45 -1.59
CA CYS A 180 12.76 0.82 -2.19
C CYS A 180 13.68 1.27 -3.33
N LEU A 181 15.00 1.13 -3.16
CA LEU A 181 15.98 1.44 -4.21
C LEU A 181 15.80 0.53 -5.43
N ALA A 182 15.65 -0.78 -5.21
CA ALA A 182 15.42 -1.75 -6.28
C ALA A 182 14.12 -1.47 -7.04
N MET A 183 13.04 -1.14 -6.34
CA MET A 183 11.75 -0.79 -6.96
C MET A 183 11.82 0.52 -7.75
N SER A 184 12.56 1.52 -7.26
CA SER A 184 12.83 2.76 -7.99
C SER A 184 13.57 2.51 -9.30
N ILE A 185 14.60 1.66 -9.26
CA ILE A 185 15.39 1.30 -10.45
C ILE A 185 14.53 0.51 -11.45
N LEU A 186 13.78 -0.49 -11.00
CA LEU A 186 12.87 -1.26 -11.85
C LEU A 186 11.77 -0.40 -12.50
N SER A 187 11.24 0.57 -11.76
CA SER A 187 10.25 1.51 -12.31
C SER A 187 10.85 2.41 -13.40
N ALA A 188 12.14 2.74 -13.33
CA ALA A 188 12.83 3.52 -14.35
C ALA A 188 13.04 2.71 -15.64
N PHE A 189 13.43 1.43 -15.52
CA PHE A 189 13.58 0.54 -16.68
C PHE A 189 12.28 0.24 -17.43
N ARG A 190 11.13 0.31 -16.74
CA ARG A 190 9.82 0.10 -17.35
C ARG A 190 9.33 1.28 -18.21
N ILE A 191 10.06 2.39 -18.23
CA ILE A 191 9.75 3.60 -19.03
C ILE A 191 10.40 3.51 -20.43
N GLU A 192 11.34 2.57 -20.64
CA GLU A 192 12.11 2.43 -21.89
C GLU A 192 11.65 1.28 -22.81
N ILE A 193 10.51 0.63 -22.53
CA ILE A 193 9.87 -0.41 -23.38
C ILE A 193 8.43 0.00 -23.65
#